data_AF-A0A8T6D136-F1
#
_entry.id   AF-A0A8T6D136-F1
#
_cell.length_a   1.000
_cell.length_b   1.000
_cell.length_c   1.000
_cell.angle_alpha   90.00
_cell.angle_beta   90.00
_cell.angle_gamma   90.00
#
_symmetry.space_group_name_H-M   'P 1'
#
loop_
_entity.id
_entity.type
_entity.pdbx_description
1 polymer ?
#
loop_
_entity_poly.entity_id
_entity_poly.type
_entity_poly.pdbx_seq_one_letter_code
_entity_poly.pdbx_strand_id
1 'polypeptide(L)'
;TAVSIRIRRLREGPTYSGALVLVPGEIRLRHARRLLRQAPFICFIAPERDVAYASADARIWRAPSGSAVLSLEEALTYLGAEGEWAVERPPVRSTVPRLLAAATGTREPDWLLLARLKPAEKRSLDLIGDWPWVRADHLAALLGVERRRVSQLTASLEHHDLLTDHRIEGRRRFVLSDRGLALLARRDRASVAAARKRWSAEPLDPEAPRGWRNLRGGRTRQLLRHLVHTEAVHGFLAALADQARSNGSELGQVEPPHRASRYFRFQDRLRSVQPDAFGVLRCDGRAQPFFLEWERRAIRPSTMAAKLAPYLRYYSSKRPLEDHGAIPLVLIAFEDELAADHFLRVAREEQVRTGVSLPLRVSDRSALEARGPLGYAWRTISRAAAGSVFG
;
A
#
# COMPACT_ATOMS: atom_id res chain seq x y z
N THR A 1 0.77 -10.09 -8.77
CA THR A 1 0.10 -8.78 -8.59
C THR A 1 -0.75 -8.48 -9.81
N ALA A 2 -1.68 -7.51 -9.75
CA ALA A 2 -2.48 -7.09 -10.90
C ALA A 2 -1.60 -6.69 -12.11
N VAL A 3 -0.47 -6.02 -11.84
CA VAL A 3 0.54 -5.67 -12.86
C VAL A 3 1.13 -6.92 -13.53
N SER A 4 1.54 -7.95 -12.77
CA SER A 4 2.05 -9.19 -13.37
C SER A 4 1.01 -9.90 -14.25
N ILE A 5 -0.26 -9.90 -13.84
CA ILE A 5 -1.35 -10.51 -14.62
C ILE A 5 -1.56 -9.73 -15.93
N ARG A 6 -1.53 -8.39 -15.87
CA ARG A 6 -1.64 -7.53 -17.07
C ARG A 6 -0.46 -7.74 -18.01
N ILE A 7 0.78 -7.75 -17.49
CA ILE A 7 1.99 -8.01 -18.30
C ILE A 7 1.94 -9.42 -18.91
N ARG A 8 1.48 -10.42 -18.16
CA ARG A 8 1.32 -11.78 -18.69
C ARG A 8 0.28 -11.82 -19.81
N ARG A 9 -0.87 -11.18 -19.65
CA ARG A 9 -1.90 -11.05 -20.71
C ARG A 9 -1.39 -10.29 -21.93
N LEU A 10 -0.54 -9.29 -21.73
CA LEU A 10 0.11 -8.57 -22.83
C LEU A 10 1.04 -9.52 -23.61
N ARG A 11 1.79 -10.38 -22.93
CA ARG A 11 2.68 -11.37 -23.55
C ARG A 11 1.96 -12.52 -24.25
N GLU A 12 0.88 -13.01 -23.65
CA GLU A 12 0.08 -14.15 -24.14
C GLU A 12 -1.08 -13.71 -25.04
N GLY A 13 -1.25 -12.40 -25.26
CA GLY A 13 -2.33 -11.80 -26.02
C GLY A 13 -2.04 -11.68 -27.53
N PRO A 14 -2.80 -10.85 -28.27
CA PRO A 14 -2.55 -10.60 -29.68
C PRO A 14 -1.11 -10.14 -29.94
N THR A 15 -0.58 -10.43 -31.13
CA THR A 15 0.74 -9.97 -31.55
C THR A 15 0.72 -8.46 -31.75
N TYR A 16 1.51 -7.74 -30.97
CA TYR A 16 1.73 -6.29 -31.09
C TYR A 16 3.06 -6.03 -31.81
N SER A 17 3.16 -4.96 -32.60
CA SER A 17 4.46 -4.48 -33.12
C SER A 17 5.34 -3.95 -31.97
N GLY A 18 4.71 -3.36 -30.95
CA GLY A 18 5.30 -3.20 -29.65
C GLY A 18 4.40 -2.53 -28.60
N ALA A 19 4.96 -2.26 -27.42
CA ALA A 19 4.22 -1.79 -26.26
C ALA A 19 4.96 -0.71 -25.46
N LEU A 20 4.25 0.37 -25.16
CA LEU A 20 4.65 1.37 -24.17
C LEU A 20 4.00 1.04 -22.83
N VAL A 21 4.81 0.80 -21.80
CA VAL A 21 4.35 0.31 -20.50
C VAL A 21 4.65 1.33 -19.41
N LEU A 22 3.60 1.96 -18.88
CA LEU A 22 3.69 2.79 -17.69
C LEU A 22 3.66 1.92 -16.43
N VAL A 23 4.53 2.23 -15.47
CA VAL A 23 4.59 1.53 -14.18
C VAL A 23 4.53 2.51 -13.02
N PRO A 24 3.92 2.16 -11.87
CA PRO A 24 3.72 3.11 -10.77
C PRO A 24 4.99 3.70 -10.13
N GLY A 25 6.16 3.08 -10.34
CA GLY A 25 7.41 3.55 -9.76
C GLY A 25 8.60 2.62 -10.03
N GLU A 26 9.78 3.00 -9.55
CA GLU A 26 11.07 2.33 -9.87
C GLU A 26 11.14 0.85 -9.44
N ILE A 27 10.53 0.50 -8.30
CA ILE A 27 10.43 -0.91 -7.87
C ILE A 27 9.63 -1.73 -8.89
N ARG A 28 8.51 -1.18 -9.37
CA ARG A 28 7.68 -1.84 -10.38
C ARG A 28 8.32 -1.82 -11.76
N LEU A 29 9.13 -0.82 -12.07
CA LEU A 29 9.94 -0.75 -13.29
C LEU A 29 10.92 -1.92 -13.36
N ARG A 30 11.72 -2.15 -12.32
CA ARG A 30 12.65 -3.29 -12.26
C ARG A 30 11.94 -4.63 -12.46
N HIS A 31 10.78 -4.79 -11.82
CA HIS A 31 9.96 -5.99 -11.97
C HIS A 31 9.36 -6.15 -13.37
N ALA A 32 8.82 -5.08 -13.96
CA ALA A 32 8.26 -5.09 -15.31
C ALA A 32 9.34 -5.39 -16.36
N ARG A 33 10.52 -4.77 -16.25
CA ARG A 33 11.69 -5.06 -17.11
C ARG A 33 12.04 -6.55 -17.15
N ARG A 34 12.07 -7.20 -15.99
CA ARG A 34 12.33 -8.65 -15.91
C ARG A 34 11.26 -9.47 -16.65
N LEU A 35 9.98 -9.13 -16.46
CA LEU A 35 8.88 -9.88 -17.08
C LEU A 35 8.80 -9.67 -18.60
N LEU A 36 9.15 -8.47 -19.07
CA LEU A 36 9.08 -8.05 -20.46
C LEU A 36 10.37 -8.31 -21.25
N ARG A 37 11.45 -8.74 -20.61
CA ARG A 37 12.72 -9.10 -21.29
C ARG A 37 12.55 -10.20 -22.35
N GLN A 38 11.56 -11.06 -22.17
CA GLN A 38 11.20 -12.15 -23.10
C GLN A 38 9.85 -11.90 -23.77
N ALA A 39 9.45 -10.63 -23.92
CA ALA A 39 8.28 -10.30 -24.71
C ALA A 39 8.56 -10.60 -26.19
N PRO A 40 7.63 -11.19 -26.95
CA PRO A 40 7.81 -11.45 -28.38
C PRO A 40 7.65 -10.19 -29.25
N PHE A 41 7.68 -9.00 -28.64
CA PHE A 41 7.48 -7.70 -29.28
C PHE A 41 8.36 -6.64 -28.63
N ILE A 42 8.60 -5.53 -29.34
CA ILE A 42 9.38 -4.42 -28.83
C ILE A 42 8.62 -3.77 -27.67
N CYS A 43 9.31 -3.43 -26.58
CA CYS A 43 8.65 -2.69 -25.52
C CYS A 43 9.56 -1.66 -24.88
N PHE A 44 8.95 -0.57 -24.42
CA PHE A 44 9.61 0.46 -23.64
C PHE A 44 8.79 0.74 -22.38
N ILE A 45 9.48 1.00 -21.29
CA ILE A 45 8.89 1.07 -19.95
C ILE A 45 9.36 2.35 -19.27
N ALA A 46 8.44 3.09 -18.66
CA ALA A 46 8.74 4.31 -17.93
C ALA A 46 7.91 4.41 -16.64
N PRO A 47 8.45 4.98 -15.54
CA PRO A 47 7.66 5.31 -14.37
C PRO A 47 6.56 6.34 -14.70
N GLU A 48 5.35 6.13 -14.17
CA GLU A 48 4.21 7.04 -14.34
C GLU A 48 4.54 8.47 -13.93
N ARG A 49 5.27 8.64 -12.83
CA ARG A 49 5.70 9.96 -12.36
C ARG A 49 6.61 10.67 -13.37
N ASP A 50 7.49 9.94 -14.05
CA ASP A 50 8.46 10.53 -14.96
C ASP A 50 7.71 10.99 -16.22
N VAL A 51 6.75 10.19 -16.70
CA VAL A 51 5.90 10.52 -17.86
C VAL A 51 4.94 11.67 -17.57
N ALA A 52 4.38 11.76 -16.37
CA ALA A 52 3.39 12.78 -16.01
C ALA A 52 3.94 14.22 -16.09
N TYR A 53 5.25 14.41 -15.95
CA TYR A 53 5.90 15.72 -15.98
C TYR A 53 6.84 15.91 -17.18
N ALA A 54 6.97 14.89 -18.03
CA ALA A 54 7.88 14.89 -19.16
C ALA A 54 7.20 15.47 -20.41
N SER A 55 7.97 16.26 -21.17
CA SER A 55 7.67 16.58 -22.55
C SER A 55 7.93 15.37 -23.46
N ALA A 56 7.44 15.39 -24.70
CA ALA A 56 7.55 14.25 -25.62
C ALA A 56 9.01 13.90 -25.99
N ASP A 57 9.88 14.89 -25.98
CA ASP A 57 11.34 14.82 -26.20
C ASP A 57 12.12 14.32 -24.96
N ALA A 58 11.48 14.26 -23.79
CA ALA A 58 12.14 13.79 -22.58
C ALA A 58 12.57 12.32 -22.71
N ARG A 59 13.86 12.08 -22.56
CA ARG A 59 14.44 10.74 -22.62
C ARG A 59 14.17 10.00 -21.32
N ILE A 60 13.02 9.33 -21.24
CA ILE A 60 12.57 8.58 -20.04
C ILE A 60 12.14 7.14 -20.33
N TRP A 61 11.95 6.78 -21.60
CA TRP A 61 11.50 5.45 -22.01
C TRP A 61 12.65 4.46 -22.06
N ARG A 62 12.55 3.35 -21.32
CA ARG A 62 13.65 2.38 -21.18
C ARG A 62 13.28 1.04 -21.81
N ALA A 63 14.17 0.47 -22.61
CA ALA A 63 14.03 -0.92 -23.04
C ALA A 63 14.10 -1.89 -21.83
N PRO A 64 13.53 -3.10 -21.89
CA PRO A 64 13.62 -4.09 -20.80
C PRO A 64 15.05 -4.43 -20.38
N SER A 65 15.98 -4.44 -21.34
CA SER A 65 17.43 -4.57 -21.11
C SER A 65 17.97 -3.42 -20.26
N GLY A 66 17.38 -2.23 -20.37
CA GLY A 66 17.78 -0.96 -19.73
C GLY A 66 18.91 -0.23 -20.44
N SER A 67 19.26 -0.65 -21.65
CA SER A 67 20.42 -0.14 -22.38
C SER A 67 20.18 1.18 -23.11
N ALA A 68 18.93 1.53 -23.41
CA ALA A 68 18.58 2.76 -24.10
C ALA A 68 17.54 3.54 -23.29
N VAL A 69 17.78 4.84 -23.16
CA VAL A 69 16.80 5.82 -22.68
C VAL A 69 16.39 6.67 -23.88
N LEU A 70 15.13 6.56 -24.26
CA LEU A 70 14.55 7.15 -25.45
C LEU A 70 13.53 8.22 -25.09
N SER A 71 13.41 9.22 -25.94
CA SER A 71 12.21 10.08 -26.03
C SER A 71 10.99 9.26 -26.46
N LEU A 72 9.80 9.83 -26.31
CA LEU A 72 8.58 9.16 -26.79
C LEU A 72 8.63 9.01 -28.32
N GLU A 73 9.11 10.03 -29.02
CA GLU A 73 9.24 10.03 -30.48
C GLU A 73 10.19 8.91 -30.95
N GLU A 74 11.40 8.85 -30.41
CA GLU A 74 12.35 7.77 -30.70
C GLU A 74 11.77 6.39 -30.36
N ALA A 75 11.05 6.24 -29.25
CA ALA A 75 10.42 4.97 -28.89
C ALA A 75 9.36 4.55 -29.93
N LEU A 76 8.60 5.51 -30.47
CA LEU A 76 7.58 5.25 -31.49
C LEU A 76 8.18 4.90 -32.85
N THR A 77 9.35 5.44 -33.23
CA THR A 77 10.00 5.08 -34.50
C THR A 77 10.40 3.60 -34.56
N TYR A 78 10.69 2.98 -33.41
CA TYR A 78 10.97 1.54 -33.34
C TYR A 78 9.73 0.65 -33.52
N LEU A 79 8.51 1.20 -33.41
CA LEU A 79 7.27 0.41 -33.49
C LEU A 79 6.81 0.15 -34.94
N GLY A 80 7.55 0.66 -35.94
CA GLY A 80 7.33 0.42 -37.37
C GLY A 80 6.11 1.15 -37.93
N ALA A 81 6.26 1.73 -39.13
CA ALA A 81 5.16 2.35 -39.87
C ALA A 81 4.32 1.33 -40.68
N GLU A 82 4.81 0.10 -40.84
CA GLU A 82 4.27 -0.88 -41.81
C GLU A 82 3.29 -1.91 -41.22
N GLY A 83 2.93 -1.79 -39.95
CA GLY A 83 1.80 -2.53 -39.42
C GLY A 83 0.53 -1.70 -39.58
N GLU A 84 -0.47 -2.18 -40.32
CA GLU A 84 -1.84 -1.77 -40.02
C GLU A 84 -2.01 -1.98 -38.52
N TRP A 85 -2.21 -0.88 -37.79
CA TRP A 85 -2.52 -0.96 -36.37
C TRP A 85 -3.70 -1.90 -36.30
N ALA A 86 -3.57 -3.04 -35.62
CA ALA A 86 -4.72 -3.86 -35.31
C ALA A 86 -5.72 -2.90 -34.70
N VAL A 87 -6.80 -2.59 -35.45
CA VAL A 87 -7.82 -1.67 -34.99
C VAL A 87 -8.32 -2.34 -33.74
N GLU A 88 -7.85 -1.86 -32.59
CA GLU A 88 -8.21 -2.40 -31.30
C GLU A 88 -9.72 -2.24 -31.31
N ARG A 89 -10.47 -3.34 -31.49
CA ARG A 89 -11.93 -3.29 -31.45
C ARG A 89 -12.20 -2.55 -30.15
N PRO A 90 -12.69 -1.29 -30.21
CA PRO A 90 -12.67 -0.40 -29.06
C PRO A 90 -13.27 -1.21 -27.95
N PRO A 91 -12.48 -1.56 -26.90
CA PRO A 91 -12.72 -2.71 -26.04
C PRO A 91 -14.19 -2.68 -25.74
N VAL A 92 -14.98 -3.63 -26.31
CA VAL A 92 -16.46 -3.51 -26.41
C VAL A 92 -16.86 -2.92 -25.11
N ARG A 93 -17.17 -1.62 -25.10
CA ARG A 93 -17.12 -0.86 -23.84
C ARG A 93 -18.19 -1.55 -23.04
N SER A 94 -17.78 -2.39 -22.10
CA SER A 94 -18.66 -3.21 -21.30
C SER A 94 -19.27 -2.16 -20.39
N THR A 95 -20.29 -1.51 -20.93
CA THR A 95 -20.70 -0.13 -20.68
C THR A 95 -19.56 0.90 -20.81
N VAL A 96 -19.67 1.89 -21.73
CA VAL A 96 -19.40 3.28 -21.29
C VAL A 96 -20.15 3.35 -19.98
N PRO A 97 -19.53 3.58 -18.81
CA PRO A 97 -20.30 3.66 -17.57
C PRO A 97 -21.45 4.58 -17.90
N ARG A 98 -22.68 4.03 -17.92
CA ARG A 98 -23.89 4.77 -18.25
C ARG A 98 -23.70 6.06 -17.47
N LEU A 99 -23.50 7.19 -18.17
CA LEU A 99 -23.29 8.50 -17.54
C LEU A 99 -24.23 8.47 -16.37
N LEU A 100 -23.69 8.42 -15.14
CA LEU A 100 -24.48 8.15 -13.93
C LEU A 100 -25.71 9.00 -14.12
N ALA A 101 -26.85 8.34 -14.39
CA ALA A 101 -27.98 9.00 -15.02
C ALA A 101 -28.16 10.27 -14.22
N ALA A 102 -28.10 11.42 -14.90
CA ALA A 102 -28.23 12.71 -14.28
C ALA A 102 -29.56 12.68 -13.52
N ALA A 103 -29.50 12.27 -12.25
CA ALA A 103 -30.52 12.52 -11.29
C ALA A 103 -30.72 14.02 -11.42
N THR A 104 -31.95 14.41 -11.69
CA THR A 104 -32.41 15.64 -12.35
C THR A 104 -32.07 16.97 -11.65
N GLY A 105 -30.98 17.02 -10.88
CA GLY A 105 -30.23 18.22 -10.55
C GLY A 105 -28.85 18.15 -11.20
N THR A 106 -28.41 19.26 -11.80
CA THR A 106 -27.12 19.44 -12.48
C THR A 106 -25.91 19.15 -11.57
N ARG A 107 -25.65 17.88 -11.26
CA ARG A 107 -24.46 17.46 -10.51
C ARG A 107 -23.29 17.45 -11.50
N GLU A 108 -22.31 18.30 -11.26
CA GLU A 108 -21.11 18.40 -12.09
C GLU A 108 -20.48 17.03 -12.37
N PRO A 109 -19.87 16.83 -13.55
CA PRO A 109 -19.19 15.59 -13.88
C PRO A 109 -18.07 15.26 -12.87
N ASP A 110 -18.09 14.05 -12.31
CA ASP A 110 -17.10 13.59 -11.32
C ASP A 110 -15.63 13.73 -11.77
N TRP A 111 -15.36 13.75 -13.08
CA TRP A 111 -14.00 13.87 -13.60
C TRP A 111 -13.42 15.28 -13.43
N LEU A 112 -14.26 16.33 -13.40
CA LEU A 112 -13.81 17.70 -13.10
C LEU A 112 -13.49 17.86 -11.61
N LEU A 113 -14.15 17.09 -10.74
CA LEU A 113 -13.95 17.19 -9.29
C LEU A 113 -12.50 16.92 -8.89
N LEU A 114 -11.85 15.91 -9.48
CA LEU A 114 -10.44 15.64 -9.22
C LEU A 114 -9.52 16.81 -9.60
N ALA A 115 -9.83 17.57 -10.65
CA ALA A 115 -9.04 18.73 -11.03
C ALA A 115 -9.18 19.87 -9.99
N ARG A 116 -10.36 20.00 -9.36
CA ARG A 116 -10.67 21.03 -8.37
C ARG A 116 -10.11 20.75 -6.97
N LEU A 117 -9.93 19.48 -6.60
CA LEU A 117 -9.36 19.12 -5.30
C LEU A 117 -7.94 19.67 -5.18
N LYS A 118 -7.66 20.33 -4.05
CA LYS A 118 -6.33 20.81 -3.68
C LYS A 118 -5.38 19.63 -3.45
N PRO A 119 -4.06 19.81 -3.59
CA PRO A 119 -3.09 18.74 -3.35
C PRO A 119 -3.23 18.07 -1.98
N ALA A 120 -3.50 18.85 -0.92
CA ALA A 120 -3.72 18.32 0.43
C ALA A 120 -5.00 17.46 0.53
N GLU A 121 -6.08 17.82 -0.17
CA GLU A 121 -7.33 17.06 -0.18
C GLU A 121 -7.16 15.74 -0.94
N LYS A 122 -6.45 15.77 -2.07
CA LYS A 122 -6.07 14.57 -2.82
C LYS A 122 -5.26 13.61 -1.94
N ARG A 123 -4.24 14.13 -1.25
CA ARG A 123 -3.41 13.35 -0.31
C ARG A 123 -4.22 12.75 0.82
N SER A 124 -5.14 13.50 1.42
CA SER A 124 -6.07 12.99 2.45
C SER A 124 -6.96 11.88 1.91
N LEU A 125 -7.51 12.05 0.71
CA LEU A 125 -8.37 11.06 0.06
C LEU A 125 -7.60 9.76 -0.21
N ASP A 126 -6.37 9.86 -0.71
CA ASP A 126 -5.48 8.71 -0.93
C ASP A 126 -5.16 7.98 0.37
N LEU A 127 -4.82 8.73 1.41
CA LEU A 127 -4.46 8.15 2.70
C LEU A 127 -5.66 7.45 3.36
N ILE A 128 -6.87 8.03 3.28
CA ILE A 128 -8.09 7.39 3.79
C ILE A 128 -8.49 6.17 2.93
N GLY A 129 -8.24 6.23 1.61
CA GLY A 129 -8.45 5.08 0.73
C GLY A 129 -7.53 3.91 1.04
N ASP A 130 -6.28 4.21 1.43
CA ASP A 130 -5.29 3.21 1.83
C ASP A 130 -5.51 2.71 3.27
N TRP A 131 -5.96 3.59 4.16
CA TRP A 131 -6.24 3.32 5.57
C TRP A 131 -7.69 3.63 5.94
N PRO A 132 -8.67 2.82 5.47
CA PRO A 132 -10.07 3.01 5.82
C PRO A 132 -10.30 2.95 7.33
N TRP A 133 -11.28 3.71 7.83
CA TRP A 133 -11.63 3.78 9.25
C TRP A 133 -10.54 4.41 10.13
N VAL A 134 -9.67 5.24 9.55
CA VAL A 134 -8.66 6.01 10.28
C VAL A 134 -9.33 7.08 11.17
N ARG A 135 -8.80 7.26 12.39
CA ARG A 135 -9.23 8.32 13.31
C ARG A 135 -8.63 9.67 12.91
N ALA A 136 -9.28 10.76 13.32
CA ALA A 136 -8.83 12.11 13.01
C ALA A 136 -7.41 12.43 13.51
N ASP A 137 -7.05 11.95 14.70
CA ASP A 137 -5.73 12.14 15.28
C ASP A 137 -4.65 11.31 14.59
N HIS A 138 -4.95 10.06 14.23
CA HIS A 138 -4.02 9.25 13.44
C HIS A 138 -3.80 9.85 12.04
N LEU A 139 -4.88 10.34 11.40
CA LEU A 139 -4.82 11.01 10.11
C LEU A 139 -4.00 12.31 10.18
N ALA A 140 -4.11 13.07 11.27
CA ALA A 140 -3.34 14.29 11.52
C ALA A 140 -1.83 14.00 11.53
N ALA A 141 -1.41 13.00 12.31
CA ALA A 141 -0.02 12.58 12.40
C ALA A 141 0.55 12.12 11.04
N LEU A 142 -0.19 11.26 10.32
CA LEU A 142 0.22 10.72 9.02
C LEU A 142 0.28 11.79 7.91
N LEU A 143 -0.63 12.76 7.93
CA LEU A 143 -0.58 13.92 7.02
C LEU A 143 0.47 14.94 7.45
N GLY A 144 0.83 14.93 8.73
CA GLY A 144 1.75 15.89 9.31
C GLY A 144 1.18 17.27 9.49
N VAL A 145 -0.06 17.35 9.92
CA VAL A 145 -0.78 18.60 10.13
C VAL A 145 -1.54 18.53 11.46
N GLU A 146 -1.94 19.70 11.98
CA GLU A 146 -2.75 19.75 13.18
C GLU A 146 -4.15 19.16 12.98
N ARG A 147 -4.79 18.70 14.08
CA ARG A 147 -6.17 18.20 14.07
C ARG A 147 -7.17 19.19 13.48
N ARG A 148 -7.00 20.50 13.75
CA ARG A 148 -7.84 21.57 13.16
C ARG A 148 -7.77 21.54 11.64
N ARG A 149 -6.58 21.33 11.07
CA ARG A 149 -6.38 21.24 9.63
C ARG A 149 -7.00 19.98 9.04
N VAL A 150 -6.92 18.85 9.74
CA VAL A 150 -7.64 17.63 9.33
C VAL A 150 -9.15 17.90 9.25
N SER A 151 -9.74 18.50 10.28
CA SER A 151 -11.18 18.84 10.27
C SER A 151 -11.58 19.70 9.07
N GLN A 152 -10.75 20.68 8.69
CA GLN A 152 -11.00 21.49 7.49
C GLN A 152 -10.91 20.67 6.20
N LEU A 153 -9.89 19.83 6.07
CA LEU A 153 -9.71 18.96 4.89
C LEU A 153 -10.85 17.96 4.76
N THR A 154 -11.26 17.33 5.87
CA THR A 154 -12.35 16.35 5.85
C THR A 154 -13.71 17.01 5.62
N ALA A 155 -13.97 18.19 6.19
CA ALA A 155 -15.20 18.93 5.92
C ALA A 155 -15.35 19.30 4.44
N SER A 156 -14.25 19.71 3.78
CA SER A 156 -14.25 19.97 2.33
C SER A 156 -14.55 18.70 1.52
N LEU A 157 -13.91 17.58 1.87
CA LEU A 157 -14.15 16.30 1.20
C LEU A 157 -15.56 15.73 1.47
N GLU A 158 -16.12 15.96 2.65
CA GLU A 158 -17.51 15.63 3.03
C GLU A 158 -18.51 16.50 2.25
N HIS A 159 -18.24 17.79 2.08
CA HIS A 159 -19.05 18.69 1.25
C HIS A 159 -19.14 18.20 -0.21
N HIS A 160 -18.06 17.59 -0.71
CA HIS A 160 -18.04 16.96 -2.03
C HIS A 160 -18.58 15.53 -2.07
N ASP A 161 -19.10 15.01 -0.95
CA ASP A 161 -19.61 13.64 -0.82
C ASP A 161 -18.55 12.61 -1.18
N LEU A 162 -17.27 12.85 -0.85
CA LEU A 162 -16.14 11.94 -1.10
C LEU A 162 -15.76 11.11 0.12
N LEU A 163 -16.15 11.58 1.31
CA LEU A 163 -15.94 10.93 2.58
C LEU A 163 -17.27 10.80 3.31
N THR A 164 -17.34 9.80 4.18
CA THR A 164 -18.33 9.73 5.26
C THR A 164 -17.59 9.53 6.56
N ASP A 165 -18.15 10.06 7.64
CA ASP A 165 -17.64 9.84 8.98
C ASP A 165 -18.61 9.02 9.83
N HIS A 166 -18.03 8.22 10.72
CA HIS A 166 -18.78 7.37 11.60
C HIS A 166 -18.23 7.45 13.02
N ARG A 167 -19.14 7.46 13.99
CA ARG A 167 -18.81 7.33 15.41
C ARG A 167 -18.98 5.88 15.83
N ILE A 168 -17.88 5.25 16.23
CA ILE A 168 -17.87 3.90 16.81
C ILE A 168 -17.17 4.04 18.16
N GLU A 169 -17.77 3.55 19.25
CA GLU A 169 -17.20 3.70 20.61
C GLU A 169 -16.84 5.17 20.94
N GLY A 170 -17.71 6.12 20.55
CA GLY A 170 -17.51 7.56 20.79
C GLY A 170 -16.42 8.24 19.93
N ARG A 171 -15.66 7.50 19.12
CA ARG A 171 -14.57 8.05 18.30
C ARG A 171 -14.99 8.23 16.84
N ARG A 172 -14.72 9.42 16.28
CA ARG A 172 -14.94 9.73 14.86
C ARG A 172 -13.89 9.05 13.98
N ARG A 173 -14.33 8.34 12.94
CA ARG A 173 -13.49 7.65 11.96
C ARG A 173 -13.92 8.01 10.55
N PHE A 174 -12.94 8.14 9.67
CA PHE A 174 -13.15 8.52 8.27
C PHE A 174 -13.06 7.30 7.36
N VAL A 175 -13.96 7.23 6.38
CA VAL A 175 -13.93 6.24 5.31
C VAL A 175 -14.42 6.90 4.02
N LEU A 176 -14.01 6.37 2.88
CA LEU A 176 -14.50 6.86 1.58
C LEU A 176 -15.98 6.57 1.41
N SER A 177 -16.73 7.53 0.89
CA SER A 177 -18.10 7.31 0.42
C SER A 177 -18.09 6.45 -0.86
N ASP A 178 -19.26 5.97 -1.31
CA ASP A 178 -19.37 5.25 -2.58
C ASP A 178 -18.99 6.11 -3.80
N ARG A 179 -19.12 7.44 -3.69
CA ARG A 179 -18.66 8.41 -4.70
C ARG A 179 -17.14 8.60 -4.61
N GLY A 180 -16.57 8.74 -3.42
CA GLY A 180 -15.12 8.77 -3.20
C GLY A 180 -14.41 7.51 -3.71
N LEU A 181 -14.98 6.34 -3.44
CA LEU A 181 -14.51 5.07 -3.98
C LEU A 181 -14.57 5.03 -5.51
N ALA A 182 -15.65 5.53 -6.11
CA ALA A 182 -15.77 5.60 -7.57
C ALA A 182 -14.76 6.56 -8.19
N LEU A 183 -14.51 7.71 -7.54
CA LEU A 183 -13.53 8.69 -7.95
C LEU A 183 -12.12 8.11 -8.00
N LEU A 184 -11.66 7.51 -6.88
CA LEU A 184 -10.35 6.85 -6.82
C LEU A 184 -10.24 5.67 -7.78
N ALA A 185 -11.28 4.83 -7.87
CA ALA A 185 -11.26 3.68 -8.78
C ALA A 185 -11.14 4.12 -10.24
N ARG A 186 -11.80 5.21 -10.67
CA ARG A 186 -11.66 5.74 -12.03
C ARG A 186 -10.27 6.30 -12.28
N ARG A 187 -9.74 7.08 -11.33
CA ARG A 187 -8.36 7.62 -11.40
C ARG A 187 -7.35 6.48 -11.58
N ASP A 188 -7.49 5.42 -10.80
CA ASP A 188 -6.58 4.28 -10.80
C ASP A 188 -6.89 3.24 -11.90
N ARG A 189 -7.82 3.57 -12.82
CA ARG A 189 -8.29 2.69 -13.91
C ARG A 189 -8.67 1.29 -13.40
N ALA A 190 -9.40 1.27 -12.29
CA ALA A 190 -9.93 0.11 -11.60
C ALA A 190 -11.47 0.04 -11.73
N SER A 191 -12.03 -1.14 -11.47
CA SER A 191 -13.48 -1.33 -11.49
C SER A 191 -14.14 -0.65 -10.29
N VAL A 192 -15.00 0.35 -10.57
CA VAL A 192 -15.84 1.03 -9.56
C VAL A 192 -16.71 0.02 -8.80
N ALA A 193 -17.35 -0.91 -9.52
CA ALA A 193 -18.19 -1.95 -8.90
C ALA A 193 -17.38 -2.84 -7.94
N ALA A 194 -16.16 -3.24 -8.33
CA ALA A 194 -15.29 -4.04 -7.46
C ALA A 194 -14.81 -3.25 -6.24
N ALA A 195 -14.51 -1.95 -6.40
CA ALA A 195 -14.15 -1.07 -5.31
C ALA A 195 -15.28 -0.95 -4.28
N ARG A 196 -16.50 -0.63 -4.73
CA ARG A 196 -17.70 -0.55 -3.87
C ARG A 196 -18.02 -1.88 -3.18
N LYS A 197 -18.03 -3.00 -3.93
CA LYS A 197 -18.25 -4.34 -3.36
C LYS A 197 -17.28 -4.68 -2.22
N ARG A 198 -16.05 -4.18 -2.28
CA ARG A 198 -15.02 -4.43 -1.26
C ARG A 198 -15.09 -3.43 -0.11
N TRP A 199 -15.23 -2.15 -0.42
CA TRP A 199 -14.89 -1.06 0.49
C TRP A 199 -16.05 -0.13 0.87
N SER A 200 -17.24 -0.30 0.28
CA SER A 200 -18.41 0.52 0.61
C SER A 200 -18.73 0.51 2.11
N ALA A 201 -18.91 1.69 2.67
CA ALA A 201 -19.41 1.92 4.03
C ALA A 201 -20.92 2.24 4.05
N GLU A 202 -21.60 2.10 2.91
CA GLU A 202 -23.05 2.23 2.85
C GLU A 202 -23.73 1.11 3.66
N PRO A 203 -24.80 1.44 4.41
CA PRO A 203 -25.55 0.43 5.13
C PRO A 203 -26.26 -0.54 4.17
N LEU A 204 -26.48 -1.78 4.64
CA LEU A 204 -27.36 -2.73 3.94
C LEU A 204 -28.83 -2.33 4.17
N ASP A 205 -29.15 -2.00 5.42
CA ASP A 205 -30.43 -1.51 5.89
C ASP A 205 -30.21 -0.15 6.59
N PRO A 206 -30.76 0.97 6.06
CA PRO A 206 -30.63 2.30 6.65
C PRO A 206 -31.16 2.42 8.08
N GLU A 207 -32.15 1.60 8.47
CA GLU A 207 -32.81 1.66 9.78
C GLU A 207 -32.10 0.80 10.83
N ALA A 208 -31.33 -0.20 10.40
CA ALA A 208 -30.61 -1.08 11.32
C ALA A 208 -29.39 -0.38 11.97
N PRO A 209 -29.03 -0.75 13.21
CA PRO A 209 -27.84 -0.21 13.87
C PRO A 209 -26.59 -0.31 13.00
N ARG A 210 -25.82 0.77 12.93
CA ARG A 210 -24.56 0.80 12.19
C ARG A 210 -23.52 -0.05 12.91
N GLY A 211 -23.27 -1.24 12.37
CA GLY A 211 -22.25 -2.17 12.84
C GLY A 211 -21.67 -2.95 11.67
N TRP A 212 -20.62 -3.74 11.93
CA TRP A 212 -19.92 -4.48 10.88
C TRP A 212 -20.81 -5.45 10.08
N ARG A 213 -21.98 -5.85 10.59
CA ARG A 213 -22.92 -6.69 9.83
C ARG A 213 -23.74 -5.90 8.83
N ASN A 214 -24.02 -4.64 9.12
CA ASN A 214 -24.89 -3.75 8.34
C ASN A 214 -24.09 -2.86 7.38
N LEU A 215 -23.11 -3.41 6.65
CA LEU A 215 -22.36 -2.64 5.64
C LEU A 215 -22.22 -3.46 4.35
N ARG A 216 -22.27 -2.77 3.21
CA ARG A 216 -22.20 -3.41 1.88
C ARG A 216 -20.80 -3.97 1.56
N GLY A 217 -19.74 -3.26 1.93
CA GLY A 217 -18.36 -3.62 1.57
C GLY A 217 -17.81 -4.83 2.33
N GLY A 218 -17.45 -5.91 1.63
CA GLY A 218 -16.93 -7.13 2.29
C GLY A 218 -15.67 -6.92 3.15
N ARG A 219 -14.70 -6.13 2.67
CA ARG A 219 -13.48 -5.81 3.42
C ARG A 219 -13.72 -4.78 4.50
N THR A 220 -14.63 -3.84 4.27
CA THR A 220 -15.09 -2.88 5.29
C THR A 220 -15.64 -3.60 6.52
N ARG A 221 -16.50 -4.60 6.31
CA ARG A 221 -17.01 -5.45 7.39
C ARG A 221 -15.89 -6.18 8.13
N GLN A 222 -14.94 -6.75 7.38
CA GLN A 222 -13.79 -7.43 7.97
C GLN A 222 -12.93 -6.49 8.82
N LEU A 223 -12.61 -5.28 8.31
CA LEU A 223 -11.84 -4.28 9.06
C LEU A 223 -12.56 -3.89 10.35
N LEU A 224 -13.87 -3.62 10.31
CA LEU A 224 -14.62 -3.29 11.52
C LEU A 224 -14.71 -4.44 12.52
N ARG A 225 -14.79 -5.69 12.05
CA ARG A 225 -14.70 -6.86 12.94
C ARG A 225 -13.35 -6.94 13.66
N HIS A 226 -12.30 -6.40 13.04
CA HIS A 226 -10.94 -6.33 13.58
C HIS A 226 -10.52 -4.89 13.90
N LEU A 227 -11.48 -4.04 14.30
CA LEU A 227 -11.24 -2.61 14.45
C LEU A 227 -10.12 -2.32 15.43
N VAL A 228 -10.14 -2.94 16.62
CA VAL A 228 -9.10 -2.74 17.64
C VAL A 228 -7.69 -3.07 17.13
N HIS A 229 -7.54 -4.12 16.31
CA HIS A 229 -6.24 -4.46 15.69
C HIS A 229 -5.82 -3.41 14.68
N THR A 230 -6.75 -3.04 13.79
CA THR A 230 -6.52 -2.01 12.77
C THR A 230 -6.16 -0.66 13.40
N GLU A 231 -6.82 -0.30 14.49
CA GLU A 231 -6.53 0.92 15.24
C GLU A 231 -5.16 0.90 15.90
N ALA A 232 -4.73 -0.25 16.41
CA ALA A 232 -3.41 -0.37 17.01
C ALA A 232 -2.30 -0.18 15.96
N VAL A 233 -2.47 -0.78 14.77
CA VAL A 233 -1.59 -0.55 13.61
C VAL A 233 -1.59 0.94 13.20
N HIS A 234 -2.76 1.56 13.06
CA HIS A 234 -2.86 2.98 12.73
C HIS A 234 -2.21 3.87 13.80
N GLY A 235 -2.44 3.58 15.08
CA GLY A 235 -1.92 4.33 16.21
C GLY A 235 -0.40 4.23 16.28
N PHE A 236 0.16 3.05 16.06
CA PHE A 236 1.60 2.86 15.96
C PHE A 236 2.22 3.69 14.84
N LEU A 237 1.65 3.65 13.63
CA LEU A 237 2.16 4.39 12.48
C LEU A 237 2.05 5.91 12.68
N ALA A 238 0.96 6.37 13.30
CA ALA A 238 0.78 7.77 13.69
C ALA A 238 1.85 8.20 14.71
N ALA A 239 2.05 7.43 15.79
CA ALA A 239 3.08 7.71 16.79
C ALA A 239 4.49 7.72 16.18
N LEU A 240 4.78 6.79 15.26
CA LEU A 240 6.05 6.74 14.53
C LEU A 240 6.23 7.98 13.64
N ALA A 241 5.19 8.43 12.94
CA ALA A 241 5.24 9.61 12.09
C ALA A 241 5.49 10.91 12.90
N ASP A 242 4.84 11.03 14.05
CA ASP A 242 5.02 12.18 14.95
C ASP A 242 6.43 12.18 15.55
N GLN A 243 6.90 11.06 16.08
CA GLN A 243 8.26 10.95 16.64
C GLN A 243 9.34 11.17 15.59
N ALA A 244 9.17 10.61 14.38
CA ALA A 244 10.11 10.83 13.29
C ALA A 244 10.28 12.32 13.02
N ARG A 245 9.18 13.06 12.88
CA ARG A 245 9.21 14.50 12.64
C ARG A 245 9.88 15.27 13.77
N SER A 246 9.55 14.97 15.01
CA SER A 246 10.16 15.60 16.19
C SER A 246 11.68 15.37 16.25
N ASN A 247 12.16 14.26 15.69
CA ASN A 247 13.58 13.90 15.64
C ASN A 247 14.26 14.31 14.31
N GLY A 248 13.63 15.17 13.49
CA GLY A 248 14.18 15.58 12.19
C GLY A 248 14.22 14.48 11.12
N SER A 249 13.52 13.37 11.35
CA SER A 249 13.38 12.22 10.45
C SER A 249 12.02 12.23 9.72
N GLU A 250 11.86 11.41 8.69
CA GLU A 250 10.64 11.36 7.87
C GLU A 250 10.12 9.93 7.73
N LEU A 251 8.83 9.70 8.01
CA LEU A 251 8.14 8.48 7.58
C LEU A 251 7.67 8.64 6.12
N GLY A 252 8.58 8.44 5.17
CA GLY A 252 8.40 8.82 3.75
C GLY A 252 7.47 7.92 2.94
N GLN A 253 7.22 6.68 3.38
CA GLN A 253 6.26 5.77 2.75
C GLN A 253 5.57 4.93 3.80
N VAL A 254 4.27 4.72 3.63
CA VAL A 254 3.46 3.81 4.45
C VAL A 254 2.49 3.06 3.55
N GLU A 255 2.47 1.74 3.63
CA GLU A 255 1.61 0.85 2.85
C GLU A 255 0.69 0.03 3.78
N PRO A 256 -0.62 -0.02 3.49
CA PRO A 256 -1.57 -0.88 4.20
C PRO A 256 -1.35 -2.36 3.89
N PRO A 257 -1.95 -3.32 4.63
CA PRO A 257 -1.63 -4.75 4.53
C PRO A 257 -1.70 -5.29 3.08
N HIS A 258 -2.70 -4.84 2.33
CA HIS A 258 -2.94 -5.29 0.96
C HIS A 258 -1.92 -4.76 -0.07
N ARG A 259 -1.22 -3.67 0.23
CA ARG A 259 -0.09 -3.15 -0.56
C ARG A 259 1.25 -3.64 -0.02
N ALA A 260 1.36 -3.82 1.29
CA ALA A 260 2.54 -4.28 1.99
C ALA A 260 2.88 -5.77 1.73
N SER A 261 1.89 -6.56 1.30
CA SER A 261 2.11 -7.96 0.91
C SER A 261 3.20 -8.12 -0.17
N ARG A 262 4.08 -9.12 -0.02
CA ARG A 262 5.10 -9.49 -1.03
C ARG A 262 4.93 -10.93 -1.46
N TYR A 263 5.18 -11.21 -2.74
CA TYR A 263 5.04 -12.54 -3.33
C TYR A 263 6.36 -12.97 -3.95
N PHE A 264 6.80 -14.19 -3.66
CA PHE A 264 8.10 -14.70 -4.08
C PHE A 264 8.05 -16.21 -4.35
N ARG A 265 9.02 -16.74 -5.11
CA ARG A 265 9.17 -18.19 -5.29
C ARG A 265 10.15 -18.72 -4.24
N PHE A 266 9.80 -19.84 -3.62
CA PHE A 266 10.64 -20.58 -2.69
C PHE A 266 10.39 -22.07 -2.90
N GLN A 267 11.44 -22.84 -3.23
CA GLN A 267 11.34 -24.26 -3.61
C GLN A 267 10.25 -24.49 -4.67
N ASP A 268 10.35 -23.76 -5.78
CA ASP A 268 9.42 -23.75 -6.92
C ASP A 268 7.96 -23.40 -6.64
N ARG A 269 7.58 -23.09 -5.39
CA ARG A 269 6.22 -22.70 -5.01
C ARG A 269 6.11 -21.19 -4.84
N LEU A 270 4.99 -20.62 -5.28
CA LEU A 270 4.65 -19.23 -4.99
C LEU A 270 4.27 -19.10 -3.51
N ARG A 271 4.95 -18.22 -2.79
CA ARG A 271 4.75 -17.90 -1.38
C ARG A 271 4.51 -16.40 -1.22
N SER A 272 4.10 -15.99 -0.03
CA SER A 272 3.93 -14.58 0.32
C SER A 272 4.22 -14.29 1.78
N VAL A 273 4.69 -13.07 2.05
CA VAL A 273 4.61 -12.41 3.36
C VAL A 273 3.48 -11.39 3.32
N GLN A 274 2.73 -11.27 4.41
CA GLN A 274 1.52 -10.43 4.52
C GLN A 274 1.56 -9.63 5.83
N PRO A 275 2.46 -8.62 5.91
CA PRO A 275 2.54 -7.75 7.08
C PRO A 275 1.26 -6.92 7.26
N ASP A 276 1.03 -6.47 8.49
CA ASP A 276 -0.02 -5.49 8.81
C ASP A 276 0.29 -4.11 8.23
N ALA A 277 1.57 -3.75 8.12
CA ALA A 277 2.00 -2.56 7.38
C ALA A 277 3.42 -2.72 6.83
N PHE A 278 3.73 -1.91 5.84
CA PHE A 278 5.11 -1.66 5.42
C PHE A 278 5.37 -0.17 5.47
N GLY A 279 6.59 0.22 5.88
CA GLY A 279 6.98 1.62 5.86
C GLY A 279 8.44 1.82 5.50
N VAL A 280 8.79 3.08 5.22
CA VAL A 280 10.17 3.52 5.01
C VAL A 280 10.41 4.73 5.89
N LEU A 281 11.26 4.56 6.89
CA LEU A 281 11.76 5.67 7.71
C LEU A 281 13.03 6.24 7.06
N ARG A 282 13.15 7.56 6.99
CA ARG A 282 14.33 8.27 6.54
C ARG A 282 14.94 9.06 7.68
N CYS A 283 16.19 8.74 8.02
CA CYS A 283 17.00 9.45 9.01
C CYS A 283 18.34 9.79 8.35
N ASP A 284 18.78 11.05 8.41
CA ASP A 284 20.06 11.50 7.87
C ASP A 284 20.33 11.04 6.41
N GLY A 285 19.30 11.14 5.57
CA GLY A 285 19.35 10.73 4.15
C GLY A 285 19.35 9.22 3.91
N ARG A 286 19.38 8.38 4.96
CA ARG A 286 19.32 6.92 4.85
C ARG A 286 17.89 6.44 4.98
N ALA A 287 17.46 5.59 4.04
CA ALA A 287 16.14 4.97 4.06
C ALA A 287 16.21 3.57 4.70
N GLN A 288 15.50 3.37 5.81
CA GLN A 288 15.32 2.08 6.45
C GLN A 288 13.90 1.55 6.20
N PRO A 289 13.72 0.58 5.28
CA PRO A 289 12.43 -0.09 5.12
C PRO A 289 12.13 -0.96 6.34
N PHE A 290 10.84 -1.14 6.65
CA PHE A 290 10.40 -2.06 7.69
C PHE A 290 9.04 -2.69 7.37
N PHE A 291 8.84 -3.91 7.83
CA PHE A 291 7.55 -4.56 7.98
C PHE A 291 7.06 -4.41 9.41
N LEU A 292 5.75 -4.25 9.59
CA LEU A 292 5.10 -4.20 10.89
C LEU A 292 4.10 -5.34 11.01
N GLU A 293 4.16 -6.03 12.13
CA GLU A 293 3.18 -6.99 12.62
C GLU A 293 2.69 -6.51 13.99
N TRP A 294 1.38 -6.39 14.17
CA TRP A 294 0.78 -6.21 15.49
C TRP A 294 0.18 -7.56 15.91
N GLU A 295 0.38 -7.98 17.15
CA GLU A 295 -0.14 -9.25 17.65
C GLU A 295 -0.93 -9.06 18.94
N ARG A 296 -2.21 -9.40 18.88
CA ARG A 296 -3.13 -9.19 20.00
C ARG A 296 -3.27 -10.40 20.90
N ARG A 297 -2.94 -11.60 20.43
CA ARG A 297 -3.22 -12.82 21.16
C ARG A 297 -1.92 -13.37 21.74
N ALA A 298 -1.99 -13.91 22.95
CA ALA A 298 -0.96 -14.80 23.45
C ALA A 298 -1.00 -16.07 22.60
N ILE A 299 -0.05 -16.18 21.68
CA ILE A 299 -0.01 -17.25 20.68
C ILE A 299 0.82 -18.43 21.22
N ARG A 300 0.33 -19.67 21.03
CA ARG A 300 1.09 -20.89 21.36
C ARG A 300 2.42 -20.94 20.58
N PRO A 301 3.51 -21.53 21.10
CA PRO A 301 4.81 -21.55 20.41
C PRO A 301 4.75 -22.02 18.96
N SER A 302 3.99 -23.09 18.67
CA SER A 302 3.81 -23.62 17.31
C SER A 302 3.19 -22.61 16.35
N THR A 303 2.29 -21.76 16.84
CA THR A 303 1.64 -20.74 16.03
C THR A 303 2.52 -19.49 15.87
N MET A 304 3.38 -19.18 16.85
CA MET A 304 4.43 -18.17 16.72
C MET A 304 5.44 -18.57 15.63
N ALA A 305 5.91 -19.82 15.65
CA ALA A 305 6.77 -20.37 14.62
C ALA A 305 6.10 -20.34 13.23
N ALA A 306 4.82 -20.70 13.15
CA ALA A 306 4.06 -20.61 11.91
C ALA A 306 3.96 -19.16 11.38
N LYS A 307 3.84 -18.16 12.26
CA LYS A 307 3.83 -16.73 11.89
C LYS A 307 5.19 -16.27 11.37
N LEU A 308 6.29 -16.77 11.90
CA LEU A 308 7.65 -16.47 11.45
C LEU A 308 8.05 -17.16 10.14
N ALA A 309 7.52 -18.35 9.88
CA ALA A 309 7.94 -19.18 8.76
C ALA A 309 7.89 -18.47 7.38
N PRO A 310 6.87 -17.66 7.02
CA PRO A 310 6.88 -16.88 5.79
C PRO A 310 8.05 -15.90 5.69
N TYR A 311 8.41 -15.22 6.79
CA TYR A 311 9.53 -14.30 6.84
C TYR A 311 10.86 -15.02 6.69
N LEU A 312 11.07 -16.13 7.41
CA LEU A 312 12.31 -16.91 7.28
C LEU A 312 12.52 -17.41 5.84
N ARG A 313 11.46 -17.83 5.15
CA ARG A 313 11.53 -18.18 3.72
C ARG A 313 11.78 -16.99 2.79
N TYR A 314 11.27 -15.81 3.14
CA TYR A 314 11.49 -14.60 2.36
C TYR A 314 12.94 -14.12 2.48
N TYR A 315 13.47 -14.14 3.71
CA TYR A 315 14.82 -13.70 4.04
C TYR A 315 15.92 -14.73 3.73
N SER A 316 15.58 -16.00 3.52
CA SER A 316 16.52 -16.98 2.96
C SER A 316 16.82 -16.77 1.47
N SER A 317 16.19 -15.77 0.83
CA SER A 317 16.39 -15.41 -0.57
C SER A 317 16.95 -14.00 -0.70
N LYS A 318 17.38 -13.61 -1.91
CA LYS A 318 17.81 -12.22 -2.22
C LYS A 318 16.65 -11.22 -2.31
N ARG A 319 15.40 -11.68 -2.15
CA ARG A 319 14.19 -10.87 -2.37
C ARG A 319 14.05 -9.63 -1.50
N PRO A 320 14.34 -9.66 -0.19
CA PRO A 320 14.18 -8.46 0.63
C PRO A 320 15.00 -7.28 0.08
N LEU A 321 16.24 -7.54 -0.32
CA LEU A 321 17.10 -6.53 -0.92
C LEU A 321 16.63 -6.13 -2.33
N GLU A 322 16.27 -7.10 -3.18
CA GLU A 322 15.79 -6.81 -4.54
C GLU A 322 14.52 -5.95 -4.53
N ASP A 323 13.53 -6.32 -3.71
CA ASP A 323 12.21 -5.71 -3.70
C ASP A 323 12.24 -4.29 -3.09
N HIS A 324 13.18 -4.00 -2.18
CA HIS A 324 13.17 -2.78 -1.37
C HIS A 324 14.43 -1.90 -1.51
N GLY A 325 15.52 -2.39 -2.11
CA GLY A 325 16.80 -1.67 -2.22
C GLY A 325 17.64 -1.68 -0.94
N ALA A 326 17.04 -2.05 0.19
CA ALA A 326 17.70 -2.34 1.46
C ALA A 326 16.95 -3.48 2.15
N ILE A 327 17.59 -4.18 3.09
CA ILE A 327 16.95 -5.26 3.83
C ILE A 327 15.96 -4.64 4.83
N PRO A 328 14.65 -4.93 4.73
CA PRO A 328 13.68 -4.39 5.67
C PRO A 328 13.87 -4.96 7.07
N LEU A 329 13.67 -4.15 8.12
CA LEU A 329 13.47 -4.65 9.48
C LEU A 329 12.13 -5.37 9.57
N VAL A 330 12.00 -6.35 10.46
CA VAL A 330 10.69 -6.91 10.86
C VAL A 330 10.40 -6.43 12.28
N LEU A 331 9.40 -5.56 12.41
CA LEU A 331 8.93 -5.03 13.68
C LEU A 331 7.70 -5.82 14.11
N ILE A 332 7.75 -6.42 15.29
CA ILE A 332 6.62 -7.17 15.85
C ILE A 332 6.26 -6.59 17.21
N ALA A 333 5.05 -6.05 17.33
CA ALA A 333 4.52 -5.49 18.56
C ALA A 333 3.44 -6.41 19.13
N PHE A 334 3.55 -6.76 20.40
CA PHE A 334 2.55 -7.55 21.13
C PHE A 334 1.70 -6.65 22.04
N GLU A 335 0.48 -7.07 22.37
CA GLU A 335 -0.28 -6.42 23.45
C GLU A 335 0.33 -6.70 24.84
N ASP A 336 1.02 -7.83 25.00
CA ASP A 336 1.51 -8.34 26.29
C ASP A 336 3.03 -8.60 26.28
N GLU A 337 3.70 -8.25 27.37
CA GLU A 337 5.17 -8.36 27.51
C GLU A 337 5.65 -9.82 27.54
N LEU A 338 4.94 -10.71 28.25
CA LEU A 338 5.30 -12.12 28.34
C LEU A 338 5.18 -12.82 26.99
N ALA A 339 4.17 -12.46 26.19
CA ALA A 339 4.02 -12.94 24.82
C ALA A 339 5.18 -12.49 23.93
N ALA A 340 5.63 -11.23 24.05
CA ALA A 340 6.79 -10.73 23.31
C ALA A 340 8.09 -11.47 23.69
N ASP A 341 8.33 -11.73 24.99
CA ASP A 341 9.49 -12.51 25.44
C ASP A 341 9.46 -13.95 24.93
N HIS A 342 8.29 -14.58 25.01
CA HIS A 342 8.13 -15.94 24.49
C HIS A 342 8.37 -15.98 22.97
N PHE A 343 7.87 -14.98 22.23
CA PHE A 343 8.09 -14.88 20.80
C PHE A 343 9.57 -14.72 20.45
N LEU A 344 10.35 -13.95 21.22
CA LEU A 344 11.79 -13.82 21.02
C LEU A 344 12.52 -15.17 21.21
N ARG A 345 12.11 -15.99 22.18
CA ARG A 345 12.68 -17.34 22.37
C ARG A 345 12.39 -18.23 21.15
N VAL A 346 11.13 -18.29 20.73
CA VAL A 346 10.73 -19.06 19.54
C VAL A 346 11.45 -18.55 18.30
N ALA A 347 11.56 -17.22 18.13
CA ALA A 347 12.27 -16.64 17.00
C ALA A 347 13.76 -17.02 16.98
N ARG A 348 14.42 -17.04 18.14
CA ARG A 348 15.82 -17.48 18.26
C ARG A 348 15.97 -18.94 17.82
N GLU A 349 15.14 -19.83 18.37
CA GLU A 349 15.14 -21.25 18.04
C GLU A 349 14.91 -21.49 16.54
N GLU A 350 13.95 -20.77 15.95
CA GLU A 350 13.62 -20.88 14.53
C GLU A 350 14.73 -20.33 13.61
N GLN A 351 15.41 -19.25 13.99
CA GLN A 351 16.57 -18.76 13.24
C GLN A 351 17.74 -19.75 13.28
N VAL A 352 18.03 -20.33 14.45
CA VAL A 352 19.07 -21.37 14.59
C VAL A 352 18.71 -22.60 13.75
N ARG A 353 17.47 -23.08 13.86
CA ARG A 353 16.98 -24.25 13.13
C ARG A 353 17.05 -24.09 11.62
N THR A 354 16.79 -22.89 11.11
CA THR A 354 16.75 -22.62 9.66
C THR A 354 18.08 -22.09 9.09
N GLY A 355 19.01 -21.65 9.95
CA GLY A 355 20.23 -20.96 9.54
C GLY A 355 19.98 -19.59 8.90
N VAL A 356 18.79 -18.99 9.09
CA VAL A 356 18.41 -17.71 8.49
C VAL A 356 18.38 -16.62 9.55
N SER A 357 19.19 -15.58 9.37
CA SER A 357 19.11 -14.38 10.20
C SER A 357 17.96 -13.48 9.73
N LEU A 358 17.04 -13.16 10.64
CA LEU A 358 15.97 -12.18 10.42
C LEU A 358 16.27 -10.93 11.24
N PRO A 359 16.32 -9.72 10.63
CA PRO A 359 16.52 -8.45 11.35
C PRO A 359 15.24 -8.07 12.11
N LEU A 360 14.95 -8.85 13.16
CA LEU A 360 13.74 -8.83 13.95
C LEU A 360 13.91 -7.92 15.17
N ARG A 361 12.94 -7.03 15.37
CA ARG A 361 12.76 -6.25 16.59
C ARG A 361 11.40 -6.58 17.17
N VAL A 362 11.36 -6.89 18.47
CA VAL A 362 10.13 -7.24 19.18
C VAL A 362 9.88 -6.25 20.30
N SER A 363 8.64 -5.80 20.44
CA SER A 363 8.22 -4.95 21.55
C SER A 363 6.83 -5.36 22.03
N ASP A 364 6.38 -4.72 23.08
CA ASP A 364 5.03 -4.81 23.62
C ASP A 364 4.41 -3.41 23.71
N ARG A 365 3.09 -3.37 23.84
CA ARG A 365 2.33 -2.12 23.85
C ARG A 365 2.75 -1.19 24.98
N SER A 366 2.98 -1.71 26.19
CA SER A 366 3.34 -0.90 27.35
C SER A 366 4.68 -0.20 27.12
N ALA A 367 5.69 -0.94 26.63
CA ALA A 367 6.98 -0.37 26.29
C ALA A 367 6.89 0.68 25.15
N LEU A 368 6.08 0.42 24.13
CA LEU A 368 5.85 1.36 23.02
C LEU A 368 5.11 2.62 23.47
N GLU A 369 4.14 2.52 24.37
CA GLU A 369 3.42 3.68 24.90
C GLU A 369 4.33 4.53 25.82
N ALA A 370 5.19 3.88 26.62
CA ALA A 370 6.09 4.57 27.53
C ALA A 370 7.31 5.23 26.85
N ARG A 371 7.88 4.59 25.84
CA ARG A 371 9.15 5.02 25.20
C ARG A 371 9.00 5.44 23.74
N GLY A 372 7.87 5.10 23.13
CA GLY A 372 7.56 5.38 21.74
C GLY A 372 8.21 4.45 20.71
N PRO A 373 7.73 4.45 19.45
CA PRO A 373 8.26 3.62 18.37
C PRO A 373 9.74 3.83 18.00
N LEU A 374 10.30 5.02 18.20
CA LEU A 374 11.72 5.31 17.95
C LEU A 374 12.62 5.17 19.19
N GLY A 375 12.03 4.93 20.37
CA GLY A 375 12.77 4.80 21.61
C GLY A 375 13.38 3.41 21.81
N TYR A 376 13.96 3.19 23.00
CA TYR A 376 14.49 1.89 23.45
C TYR A 376 13.38 0.91 23.88
N ALA A 377 12.26 0.87 23.16
CA ALA A 377 11.15 -0.05 23.39
C ALA A 377 11.41 -1.45 22.81
N TRP A 378 12.46 -1.60 21.99
CA TRP A 378 12.63 -2.76 21.12
C TRP A 378 13.73 -3.69 21.59
N ARG A 379 13.37 -4.97 21.69
CA ARG A 379 14.24 -6.09 22.04
C ARG A 379 14.72 -6.80 20.77
N THR A 380 15.90 -7.40 20.83
CA THR A 380 16.44 -8.24 19.74
C THR A 380 16.76 -9.64 20.23
N ILE A 381 17.05 -10.54 19.29
CA ILE A 381 17.46 -11.91 19.60
C ILE A 381 18.88 -11.94 20.19
N SER A 382 19.75 -10.99 19.82
CA SER A 382 21.10 -10.89 20.37
C SER A 382 21.06 -10.27 21.76
N ARG A 383 21.57 -10.97 22.76
CA ARG A 383 21.53 -10.57 24.17
C ARG A 383 22.39 -9.33 24.49
N ALA A 384 23.11 -8.79 23.51
CA ALA A 384 23.99 -7.64 23.66
C ALA A 384 23.28 -6.35 23.18
N ALA A 385 22.92 -5.51 24.15
CA ALA A 385 22.37 -4.15 24.04
C ALA A 385 20.89 -4.01 23.57
N ALA A 386 20.07 -3.45 24.47
CA ALA A 386 18.89 -2.69 24.05
C ALA A 386 19.38 -1.48 23.24
N GLY A 387 18.87 -1.30 22.03
CA GLY A 387 19.29 -0.24 21.12
C GLY A 387 18.09 0.43 20.48
N SER A 388 18.29 1.65 19.98
CA SER A 388 17.33 2.29 19.08
C SER A 388 17.07 1.39 17.86
N VAL A 389 15.85 1.38 17.33
CA VAL A 389 15.50 0.58 16.14
C VAL A 389 16.29 1.00 14.92
N PHE A 390 16.60 2.29 14.85
CA PHE A 390 17.15 2.97 13.67
C PHE A 390 18.49 3.67 13.95
N GLY A 391 19.09 3.41 15.11
CA GLY A 391 20.36 3.99 15.55
C GLY A 391 21.55 3.06 15.43
#